data_AF-A0A9E1QQ90-F1
#
_entry.id   AF-A0A9E1QQ90-F1
#
_cell.length_a   1.000
_cell.length_b   1.000
_cell.length_c   1.000
_cell.angle_alpha   90.00
_cell.angle_beta   90.00
_cell.angle_gamma   90.00
#
_symmetry.space_group_name_H-M   'P 1'
#
loop_
_entity.id
_entity.type
_entity.pdbx_description
1 polymer ?
#
loop_
_entity_poly.entity_id
_entity_poly.type
_entity_poly.pdbx_seq_one_letter_code
_entity_poly.pdbx_strand_id
1 'polypeptide(L)'
;LTQALCELMGKGDHPTRIIGTRHGEKQYESLLSKEEMSCAIDLGDYYRIPPDLRDLNYAKYTDIGEEGITNACEYNSDNTVQLSIDGMKQLLNKLKFIQAAAKGVIIDPEE
;
A
#
# COMPACT_ATOMS: atom_id res chain seq x y z
N LEU A 1 -11.90 4.29 -2.16
CA LEU A 1 -11.41 5.58 -2.72
C LEU A 1 -12.49 6.30 -3.54
N THR A 2 -12.98 5.73 -4.66
CA THR A 2 -13.95 6.39 -5.57
C THR A 2 -15.16 6.98 -4.86
N GLN A 3 -15.86 6.20 -4.02
CA GLN A 3 -17.03 6.67 -3.26
C GLN A 3 -16.69 7.86 -2.35
N ALA A 4 -15.57 7.78 -1.63
CA ALA A 4 -15.11 8.86 -0.74
C ALA A 4 -14.86 10.17 -1.51
N LEU A 5 -14.29 10.08 -2.73
CA LEU A 5 -14.09 11.25 -3.59
C LEU A 5 -15.43 11.82 -4.10
N CYS A 6 -16.34 10.96 -4.57
CA CYS A 6 -17.66 11.40 -5.02
C CYS A 6 -18.42 12.15 -3.92
N GLU A 7 -18.40 11.62 -2.69
CA GLU A 7 -19.02 12.27 -1.52
C GLU A 7 -18.35 13.60 -1.17
N LEU A 8 -17.01 13.67 -1.15
CA LEU A 8 -16.28 14.92 -0.87
C LEU A 8 -16.55 16.02 -1.90
N MET A 9 -16.80 15.64 -3.15
CA MET A 9 -17.11 16.57 -4.23
C MET A 9 -18.60 16.94 -4.32
N GLY A 10 -19.44 16.46 -3.38
CA GLY A 10 -20.89 16.69 -3.41
C GLY A 10 -21.59 15.98 -4.57
N LYS A 11 -20.98 14.94 -5.14
CA LYS A 11 -21.51 14.16 -6.28
C LYS A 11 -21.62 12.67 -5.94
N GLY A 12 -22.25 12.35 -4.81
CA GLY A 12 -22.38 10.97 -4.31
C GLY A 12 -23.00 9.99 -5.33
N ASP A 13 -23.92 10.47 -6.17
CA ASP A 13 -24.61 9.65 -7.18
C ASP A 13 -23.94 9.66 -8.56
N HIS A 14 -22.68 10.11 -8.66
CA HIS A 14 -21.98 10.12 -9.94
C HIS A 14 -21.83 8.68 -10.48
N PRO A 15 -22.25 8.40 -11.73
CA PRO A 15 -22.16 7.05 -12.28
C PRO A 15 -20.70 6.58 -12.35
N THR A 16 -20.45 5.35 -11.90
CA THR A 16 -19.14 4.68 -11.96
C THR A 16 -19.19 3.58 -13.01
N ARG A 17 -18.17 3.53 -13.89
CA ARG A 17 -18.05 2.51 -14.93
C ARG A 17 -16.83 1.64 -14.70
N ILE A 18 -17.03 0.32 -14.58
CA ILE A 18 -15.96 -0.66 -14.43
C ILE A 18 -15.39 -0.97 -15.82
N ILE A 19 -14.09 -0.74 -16.02
CA ILE A 19 -13.39 -0.96 -17.29
C ILE A 19 -12.49 -2.21 -17.28
N GLY A 20 -12.38 -2.88 -16.14
CA GLY A 20 -11.48 -4.02 -15.93
C GLY A 20 -10.05 -3.63 -15.58
N THR A 21 -9.25 -4.61 -15.17
CA THR A 21 -7.82 -4.46 -14.86
C THR A 21 -7.01 -4.22 -16.13
N ARG A 22 -6.11 -3.24 -16.10
CA ARG A 22 -5.24 -2.93 -17.25
C ARG A 22 -4.02 -3.84 -17.28
N HIS A 23 -3.34 -3.88 -18.42
CA HIS A 23 -2.11 -4.64 -18.56
C HIS A 23 -1.03 -4.14 -17.59
N GLY A 24 -0.40 -5.06 -16.84
CA GLY A 24 0.66 -4.75 -15.89
C GLY A 24 0.18 -4.29 -14.50
N GLU A 25 -1.14 -4.22 -14.25
CA GLU A 25 -1.67 -3.90 -12.93
C GLU A 25 -1.81 -5.15 -12.05
N LYS A 26 -1.50 -5.00 -10.77
CA LYS A 26 -1.76 -6.02 -9.74
C LYS A 26 -3.03 -5.68 -8.96
N GLN A 27 -3.66 -6.69 -8.36
CA GLN A 27 -4.84 -6.49 -7.50
C GLN A 27 -4.48 -5.83 -6.16
N TYR A 28 -3.31 -6.14 -5.63
CA TYR A 28 -2.73 -5.56 -4.43
C TYR A 28 -1.23 -5.36 -4.66
N GLU A 29 -0.65 -4.45 -3.88
CA GLU A 29 0.79 -4.20 -3.89
C GLU A 29 1.42 -4.74 -2.62
N SER A 30 2.57 -5.38 -2.77
CA SER A 30 3.35 -5.91 -1.64
C SER A 30 4.40 -4.88 -1.23
N LEU A 31 4.45 -4.56 0.07
CA LEU A 31 5.46 -3.68 0.65
C LEU A 31 6.65 -4.48 1.17
N LEU A 32 6.40 -5.66 1.76
CA LEU A 32 7.44 -6.63 2.16
C LEU A 32 7.10 -8.00 1.58
N SER A 33 8.06 -8.61 0.90
CA SER A 33 7.99 -10.02 0.50
C SER A 33 8.07 -10.95 1.72
N LYS A 34 7.84 -12.25 1.50
CA LYS A 34 7.95 -13.25 2.58
C LYS A 34 9.35 -13.32 3.19
N GLU A 35 10.38 -13.23 2.35
CA GLU A 35 11.78 -13.25 2.81
C GLU A 35 12.08 -11.99 3.63
N GLU A 36 11.71 -10.81 3.14
CA GLU A 36 11.90 -9.56 3.87
C GLU A 36 11.11 -9.54 5.19
N MET A 37 9.87 -10.03 5.20
CA MET A 37 9.08 -10.11 6.42
C MET A 37 9.68 -11.08 7.45
N SER A 38 10.32 -12.17 7.00
CA SER A 38 10.95 -13.14 7.91
C SER A 38 12.13 -12.57 8.69
N CYS A 39 12.81 -11.55 8.14
CA CYS A 39 13.95 -10.89 8.77
C CYS A 39 13.66 -9.44 9.20
N ALA A 40 12.44 -8.96 9.01
CA ALA A 40 12.04 -7.60 9.31
C ALA A 40 12.08 -7.32 10.82
N ILE A 41 12.58 -6.14 11.16
CA ILE A 41 12.59 -5.62 12.53
C ILE A 41 11.52 -4.56 12.64
N ASP A 42 10.52 -4.81 13.49
CA ASP A 42 9.42 -3.89 13.78
C ASP A 42 9.91 -2.75 14.71
N LEU A 43 9.75 -1.51 14.24
CA LEU A 43 10.07 -0.28 14.96
C LEU A 43 8.81 0.52 15.33
N GLY A 44 7.64 -0.12 15.32
CA GLY A 44 6.33 0.49 15.52
C GLY A 44 5.74 0.97 14.19
N ASP A 45 6.07 2.20 13.79
CA ASP A 45 5.54 2.80 12.54
C ASP A 45 6.36 2.43 11.29
N TYR A 46 7.45 1.68 11.45
CA TYR A 46 8.38 1.34 10.39
C TYR A 46 8.90 -0.10 10.52
N TYR A 47 9.17 -0.73 9.39
CA TYR A 47 9.96 -1.96 9.32
C TYR A 47 11.37 -1.65 8.84
N ARG A 48 12.36 -2.30 9.47
CA ARG A 48 13.75 -2.28 9.02
C ARG A 48 14.14 -3.67 8.52
N ILE A 49 14.47 -3.78 7.24
CA ILE A 49 15.02 -4.98 6.64
C ILE A 49 16.56 -4.91 6.77
N PRO A 50 17.20 -5.79 7.55
CA PRO A 50 18.66 -5.84 7.58
C PRO A 50 19.20 -6.30 6.21
N PRO A 51 20.37 -5.81 5.78
CA PRO A 51 21.02 -6.39 4.61
C PRO A 51 21.31 -7.87 4.88
N ASP A 52 21.24 -8.67 3.84
CA ASP A 52 21.66 -10.06 3.92
C ASP A 52 23.17 -10.14 4.18
N LEU A 53 23.55 -10.58 5.38
CA LEU A 53 24.94 -10.71 5.83
C LEU A 53 25.49 -12.14 5.63
N ARG A 54 24.89 -12.94 4.74
CA ARG A 54 25.46 -14.22 4.32
C ARG A 54 26.77 -13.95 3.54
N ASP A 55 27.88 -13.94 4.26
CA ASP A 55 29.27 -13.80 3.79
C ASP A 55 29.55 -14.68 2.56
N LEU A 56 29.38 -14.17 1.32
CA LEU A 56 29.68 -14.78 0.00
C LEU A 56 29.48 -16.32 -0.12
N ASN A 57 28.63 -16.90 0.72
CA ASN A 57 28.55 -18.35 0.95
C ASN A 57 27.35 -18.88 0.18
N TYR A 58 27.62 -19.25 -1.06
CA TYR A 58 26.66 -19.88 -1.96
C TYR A 58 26.02 -21.17 -1.40
N ALA A 59 26.66 -21.83 -0.41
CA ALA A 59 26.14 -23.03 0.25
C ALA A 59 24.77 -22.84 0.90
N LYS A 60 24.43 -21.61 1.33
CA LYS A 60 23.13 -21.28 1.92
C LYS A 60 22.00 -21.14 0.90
N TYR A 61 22.31 -21.15 -0.39
CA TYR A 61 21.30 -21.16 -1.47
C TYR A 61 21.06 -22.58 -2.03
N THR A 62 21.94 -23.55 -1.75
CA THR A 62 21.90 -24.88 -2.39
C THR A 62 21.43 -26.02 -1.50
N ASP A 63 21.79 -26.04 -0.20
CA ASP A 63 21.63 -27.26 0.62
C ASP A 63 20.83 -27.10 1.94
N ILE A 64 20.55 -25.87 2.41
CA ILE A 64 19.85 -25.61 3.68
C ILE A 64 18.78 -24.54 3.47
N GLY A 65 17.50 -24.93 3.55
CA GLY A 65 16.37 -23.98 3.54
C GLY A 65 16.11 -23.38 4.92
N GLU A 66 15.49 -22.18 4.96
CA GLU A 66 15.05 -21.55 6.20
C GLU A 66 13.54 -21.75 6.40
N GLU A 67 13.15 -22.53 7.43
CA GLU A 67 11.74 -22.78 7.77
C GLU A 67 10.96 -21.50 8.13
N GLY A 68 11.66 -20.46 8.60
CA GLY A 68 11.09 -19.15 8.92
C GLY A 68 10.46 -18.46 7.70
N ILE A 69 11.07 -18.61 6.51
CA ILE A 69 10.56 -18.03 5.25
C ILE A 69 9.29 -18.75 4.80
N THR A 70 9.25 -20.08 4.96
CA THR A 70 8.10 -20.91 4.53
C THR A 70 6.82 -20.53 5.27
N ASN A 71 6.94 -20.18 6.56
CA ASN A 71 5.81 -19.80 7.41
C ASN A 71 5.52 -18.29 7.40
N ALA A 72 6.38 -17.48 6.78
CA ALA A 72 6.17 -16.04 6.71
C ALA A 72 5.04 -15.69 5.72
N CYS A 73 4.16 -14.79 6.16
CA CYS A 73 3.23 -14.10 5.29
C CYS A 73 3.88 -12.83 4.75
N GLU A 74 3.65 -12.52 3.48
CA GLU A 74 4.03 -11.21 2.93
C GLU A 74 3.20 -10.10 3.60
N TYR A 75 3.70 -8.87 3.57
CA TYR A 75 2.95 -7.69 3.98
C TYR A 75 2.53 -6.90 2.74
N ASN A 76 1.22 -6.78 2.51
CA ASN A 76 0.67 -6.21 1.29
C ASN A 76 -0.56 -5.32 1.58
N SER A 77 -1.03 -4.63 0.55
CA SER A 77 -2.15 -3.70 0.69
C SER A 77 -3.50 -4.36 0.97
N ASP A 78 -3.62 -5.68 0.81
CA ASP A 78 -4.85 -6.44 1.09
C ASP A 78 -4.95 -6.86 2.56
N ASN A 79 -3.82 -7.25 3.16
CA ASN A 79 -3.75 -7.73 4.55
C ASN A 79 -3.47 -6.65 5.60
N THR A 80 -3.22 -5.41 5.16
CA THR A 80 -3.11 -4.25 6.05
C THR A 80 -4.48 -3.69 6.45
N VAL A 81 -4.49 -2.69 7.33
CA VAL A 81 -5.71 -2.00 7.75
C VAL A 81 -6.32 -1.26 6.55
N GLN A 82 -7.49 -1.72 6.11
CA GLN A 82 -8.27 -1.05 5.06
C GLN A 82 -9.16 0.04 5.67
N LEU A 83 -8.99 1.28 5.22
CA LEU A 83 -9.79 2.41 5.71
C LEU A 83 -11.25 2.32 5.26
N SER A 84 -12.17 2.69 6.15
CA SER A 84 -13.58 2.91 5.81
C SER A 84 -13.75 4.13 4.88
N ILE A 85 -14.94 4.31 4.33
CA ILE A 85 -15.25 5.50 3.51
C ILE A 85 -14.98 6.78 4.33
N ASP A 86 -15.40 6.84 5.59
CA ASP A 86 -15.18 7.99 6.46
C ASP A 86 -13.69 8.20 6.78
N GLY A 87 -12.96 7.12 7.08
CA GLY A 87 -11.51 7.19 7.31
C GLY A 87 -10.75 7.69 6.06
N MET A 88 -11.16 7.23 4.88
CA MET A 88 -10.61 7.69 3.60
C MET A 88 -10.90 9.18 3.37
N LYS A 89 -12.11 9.66 3.66
CA LYS A 89 -12.46 11.09 3.58
C LYS A 89 -11.60 11.94 4.50
N GLN A 90 -11.39 11.50 5.74
CA GLN A 90 -10.52 12.18 6.70
C GLN A 90 -9.06 12.26 6.22
N LEU A 91 -8.54 11.17 5.66
CA LEU A 91 -7.19 11.12 5.10
C LEU A 91 -7.05 12.07 3.90
N LEU A 92 -7.97 12.00 2.94
CA LEU A 92 -7.98 12.87 1.75
C LEU A 92 -8.09 14.35 2.11
N ASN A 93 -8.87 14.69 3.14
CA ASN A 93 -9.00 16.06 3.62
C ASN A 93 -7.71 16.63 4.23
N LYS A 94 -6.67 15.84 4.47
CA LYS A 94 -5.35 16.37 4.85
C LYS A 94 -4.62 17.03 3.66
N LEU A 95 -5.02 16.74 2.43
CA LEU A 95 -4.40 17.23 1.21
C LEU A 95 -5.04 18.56 0.77
N LYS A 96 -4.23 19.61 0.64
CA LYS A 96 -4.70 20.97 0.29
C LYS A 96 -5.41 21.01 -1.05
N PHE A 97 -4.88 20.34 -2.07
CA PHE A 97 -5.48 20.32 -3.40
C PHE A 97 -6.87 19.65 -3.41
N ILE A 98 -7.09 18.64 -2.56
CA ILE A 98 -8.42 18.01 -2.40
C ILE A 98 -9.40 19.00 -1.78
N GLN A 99 -9.00 19.71 -0.72
CA GLN A 99 -9.84 20.73 -0.08
C GLN A 99 -10.19 21.86 -1.05
N ALA A 100 -9.26 22.25 -1.91
CA ALA A 100 -9.47 23.27 -2.94
C ALA A 100 -10.40 22.78 -4.05
N ALA A 101 -10.18 21.56 -4.55
CA ALA A 101 -11.01 20.94 -5.57
C ALA A 101 -12.46 20.81 -5.12
N ALA A 102 -12.71 20.47 -3.85
CA ALA A 102 -14.04 20.41 -3.26
C ALA A 102 -14.76 21.78 -3.27
N LYS A 103 -14.01 22.89 -3.32
CA LYS A 103 -14.53 24.27 -3.43
C LYS A 103 -14.57 24.78 -4.87
N GLY A 104 -14.22 23.94 -5.85
CA GLY A 104 -14.12 24.31 -7.27
C GLY A 104 -12.86 25.10 -7.64
N VAL A 105 -11.83 25.09 -6.78
CA VAL A 105 -10.53 25.74 -7.03
C VAL A 105 -9.51 24.67 -7.39
N ILE A 106 -8.78 24.87 -8.49
CA ILE A 106 -7.72 23.95 -8.92
C ILE A 106 -6.40 24.48 -8.38
N ILE A 107 -5.68 23.64 -7.64
CA ILE A 107 -4.32 23.90 -7.14
C ILE A 107 -3.46 22.75 -7.63
N ASP A 108 -2.23 23.05 -8.02
CA ASP A 108 -1.25 22.03 -8.39
C ASP A 108 -0.95 21.15 -7.16
N PRO A 109 -1.06 19.80 -7.26
CA PRO A 109 -0.66 18.91 -6.18
C PRO A 109 0.82 18.98 -5.79
N GLU A 110 1.68 19.48 -6.69
CA GLU A 110 3.13 19.56 -6.51
C GLU A 110 3.62 20.92 -5.95
N GLU A 111 2.75 21.94 -5.86
CA GLU A 111 3.00 23.22 -5.16
C GLU A 111 2.64 23.19 -3.65
#